data_AF-A0A3N6ALH8-F1
#
_entry.id   AF-A0A3N6ALH8-F1
#
_cell.length_a   1.000
_cell.length_b   1.000
_cell.length_c   1.000
_cell.angle_alpha   90.00
_cell.angle_beta   90.00
_cell.angle_gamma   90.00
#
_symmetry.space_group_name_H-M   'P 1'
#
loop_
_entity.id
_entity.type
_entity.pdbx_description
1 polymer ?
#
loop_
_entity_poly.entity_id
_entity_poly.type
_entity_poly.pdbx_seq_one_letter_code
_entity_poly.pdbx_strand_id
1 'polypeptide(L)'
;MLILALSTGLRYGELVGLCFNDLDFKNNLINVHRHWKYKEGGGFDSLKTEKSERTISIDKLTMMILKKHLTLTSTLQHLRMHTF
;
A
#
# COMPACT_ATOMS: atom_id res chain seq x y z
N MET A 1 -5.71 -4.98 5.55
CA MET A 1 -5.51 -4.93 4.08
C MET A 1 -6.80 -5.14 3.27
N LEU A 2 -7.76 -5.97 3.71
CA LEU A 2 -9.02 -6.20 2.96
C LEU A 2 -9.87 -4.93 2.75
N ILE A 3 -10.02 -4.11 3.79
CA ILE A 3 -10.81 -2.85 3.76
C ILE A 3 -10.23 -1.86 2.74
N LEU A 4 -8.90 -1.80 2.62
CA LEU A 4 -8.24 -0.92 1.67
C LEU A 4 -8.58 -1.33 0.24
N ALA A 5 -8.47 -2.62 -0.08
CA ALA A 5 -8.78 -3.16 -1.40
C ALA A 5 -10.25 -2.90 -1.80
N LEU A 6 -11.18 -3.08 -0.86
CA LEU A 6 -12.61 -2.81 -1.09
C LEU A 6 -12.91 -1.32 -1.25
N SER A 7 -12.23 -0.46 -0.49
CA SER A 7 -12.46 0.99 -0.54
C SER A 7 -11.81 1.67 -1.75
N THR A 8 -10.74 1.09 -2.31
CA THR A 8 -9.93 1.72 -3.38
C THR A 8 -10.08 1.02 -4.74
N GLY A 9 -10.56 -0.22 -4.76
CA GLY A 9 -10.61 -1.02 -5.98
C GLY A 9 -9.22 -1.39 -6.55
N LEU A 10 -8.18 -1.39 -5.71
CA LEU A 10 -6.84 -1.80 -6.13
C LEU A 10 -6.83 -3.26 -6.58
N ARG A 11 -6.13 -3.53 -7.70
CA ARG A 11 -5.85 -4.90 -8.09
C ARG A 11 -4.87 -5.52 -7.10
N TYR A 12 -4.91 -6.84 -6.93
CA TYR A 12 -4.06 -7.56 -5.99
C TYR A 12 -2.56 -7.20 -6.12
N GLY A 13 -2.03 -7.10 -7.34
CA GLY A 13 -0.64 -6.70 -7.57
C GLY A 13 -0.33 -5.26 -7.13
N GLU A 14 -1.26 -4.31 -7.30
CA GLU A 14 -1.10 -2.93 -6.84
C GLU A 14 -1.14 -2.86 -5.30
N LEU A 15 -2.02 -3.66 -4.67
CA LEU A 15 -2.13 -3.74 -3.23
C LEU A 15 -0.85 -4.31 -2.58
N VAL A 16 -0.25 -5.33 -3.18
CA VAL A 16 1.01 -5.94 -2.70
C VAL A 16 2.21 -5.07 -3.01
N GLY A 17 2.18 -4.32 -4.11
CA GLY A 17 3.24 -3.39 -4.50
C GLY A 17 3.20 -2.02 -3.81
N LEU A 18 2.16 -1.76 -3.00
CA LEU A 18 1.95 -0.48 -2.35
C LEU A 18 2.99 -0.23 -1.25
N CYS A 19 3.72 0.88 -1.34
CA CYS A 19 4.72 1.25 -0.35
C CYS A 19 4.25 2.42 0.52
N PHE A 20 4.90 2.59 1.68
CA PHE A 20 4.61 3.69 2.60
C PHE A 20 4.78 5.07 1.97
N ASN A 21 5.74 5.22 1.04
CA ASN A 21 6.00 6.46 0.32
C ASN A 21 4.85 6.86 -0.62
N ASP A 22 3.95 5.93 -0.92
CA ASP A 22 2.85 6.11 -1.86
C ASP A 22 1.59 6.63 -1.15
N LEU A 23 1.63 6.71 0.18
CA LEU A 23 0.51 7.10 1.05
C LEU A 23 0.67 8.55 1.52
N ASP A 24 -0.19 9.44 1.04
CA ASP A 24 -0.30 10.80 1.55
C ASP A 24 -1.33 10.87 2.68
N PHE A 25 -0.84 10.70 3.91
CA PHE A 25 -1.66 10.80 5.12
C PHE A 25 -2.19 12.20 5.41
N LYS A 26 -1.63 13.26 4.81
CA LYS A 26 -2.11 14.64 5.02
C LYS A 26 -3.37 14.88 4.19
N ASN A 27 -3.34 14.45 2.94
CA ASN A 27 -4.45 14.66 2.00
C ASN A 27 -5.40 13.45 1.88
N ASN A 28 -5.11 12.34 2.58
CA ASN A 28 -5.82 11.07 2.48
C ASN A 28 -5.83 10.48 1.06
N LEU A 29 -4.67 10.54 0.40
CA LEU A 29 -4.50 10.08 -0.98
C LEU A 29 -3.57 8.86 -1.03
N ILE A 30 -3.84 7.98 -1.98
CA ILE A 30 -2.96 6.86 -2.33
C ILE A 30 -2.53 7.04 -3.78
N ASN A 31 -1.23 7.10 -4.01
CA ASN A 31 -0.67 7.20 -5.35
C ASN A 31 -0.28 5.83 -5.90
N VAL A 32 -0.96 5.38 -6.94
CA VAL A 32 -0.80 4.03 -7.51
C VAL A 32 -0.02 4.16 -8.81
N HIS A 33 1.29 3.89 -8.76
CA HIS A 33 2.18 3.99 -9.93
C HIS A 33 2.91 2.68 -10.28
N ARG A 34 2.89 1.71 -9.36
CA ARG A 34 3.58 0.42 -9.51
C ARG A 34 2.69 -0.74 -9.10
N HIS A 35 2.99 -1.91 -9.64
CA HIS A 35 2.35 -3.15 -9.23
C HIS A 35 3.39 -4.27 -9.05
N TRP A 36 3.08 -5.20 -8.16
CA TRP A 36 3.88 -6.39 -7.96
C TRP A 36 3.47 -7.48 -8.95
N LYS A 37 4.43 -7.96 -9.75
CA LYS A 37 4.25 -9.05 -10.70
C LYS A 37 4.28 -10.41 -10.02
N TYR A 38 3.18 -10.76 -9.36
CA TYR A 38 3.08 -12.03 -8.66
C TYR A 38 3.06 -13.26 -9.59
N LYS A 39 2.71 -13.10 -10.87
CA LYS A 39 2.62 -14.22 -11.85
C LYS A 39 3.91 -14.53 -12.59
N GLU A 40 4.85 -13.60 -12.68
CA GLU A 40 6.05 -13.72 -13.55
C GLU A 40 7.33 -14.03 -12.77
N GLY A 41 7.23 -14.51 -11.53
CA GLY A 41 8.40 -14.82 -10.69
C GLY A 41 8.79 -13.72 -9.68
N GLY A 42 7.94 -12.68 -9.54
CA GLY A 42 8.17 -11.57 -8.62
C GLY A 42 8.85 -10.37 -9.30
N GLY A 43 8.93 -9.26 -8.56
CA GLY A 43 9.50 -8.00 -9.04
C GLY A 43 8.46 -6.88 -9.13
N PHE A 44 8.95 -5.65 -8.93
CA PHE A 44 8.18 -4.45 -9.18
C PHE A 44 8.22 -4.16 -10.68
N ASP A 45 7.06 -3.97 -11.28
CA ASP A 45 6.97 -3.39 -12.61
C ASP A 45 6.27 -2.04 -12.51
N SER A 46 6.73 -1.09 -13.30
CA SER A 46 5.99 0.15 -13.52
C SER A 46 4.74 -0.16 -14.33
N LEU A 47 3.64 0.53 -14.08
CA LEU A 47 2.51 0.44 -14.99
C LEU A 47 2.99 0.86 -16.40
N LYS A 48 2.67 0.08 -17.43
CA LYS A 48 3.19 0.20 -18.81
C LYS A 48 3.01 1.59 -19.47
N THR A 49 2.36 2.55 -18.82
CA THR A 49 2.13 3.91 -19.34
C THR A 49 1.69 4.85 -18.22
N GLU A 50 2.13 6.12 -18.27
CA GLU A 50 1.78 7.21 -17.33
C GLU A 50 0.27 7.35 -17.10
N LYS A 51 -0.56 6.99 -18.09
CA LYS A 51 -2.04 6.98 -17.99
C LYS A 51 -2.61 6.02 -16.95
N SER A 52 -1.85 5.02 -16.52
CA SER A 52 -2.31 4.07 -15.50
C SER A 52 -2.00 4.55 -14.08
N GLU A 53 -1.13 5.55 -13.95
CA GLU A 53 -0.87 6.18 -12.66
C GLU A 53 -2.10 6.94 -12.22
N ARG A 54 -2.59 6.61 -11.02
CA ARG A 54 -3.79 7.25 -10.49
C ARG A 54 -3.63 7.55 -9.02
N THR A 55 -4.16 8.70 -8.63
CA THR A 55 -4.30 9.07 -7.23
C THR A 55 -5.72 8.75 -6.80
N ILE A 56 -5.87 7.92 -5.77
CA ILE A 56 -7.15 7.51 -5.21
C ILE A 56 -7.35 8.23 -3.88
N SER A 57 -8.43 8.98 -3.75
CA SER A 57 -8.87 9.52 -2.46
C SER A 57 -9.50 8.42 -1.62
N ILE A 58 -9.09 8.32 -0.37
CA ILE A 58 -9.68 7.40 0.60
C ILE A 58 -10.26 8.14 1.80
N ASP A 59 -11.27 7.52 2.41
CA ASP A 59 -11.87 8.05 3.60
C ASP A 59 -10.86 8.16 4.75
N LYS A 60 -11.02 9.22 5.56
CA LYS A 60 -10.13 9.54 6.67
C LYS A 60 -10.09 8.42 7.72
N LEU A 61 -11.21 7.71 7.94
CA LEU A 61 -11.28 6.56 8.83
C LEU A 61 -10.38 5.42 8.32
N THR A 62 -10.49 5.10 7.04
CA THR A 62 -9.67 4.06 6.38
C THR A 62 -8.19 4.41 6.44
N MET A 63 -7.83 5.67 6.19
CA MET A 63 -6.45 6.16 6.27
C MET A 63 -5.89 6.06 7.71
N MET A 64 -6.70 6.37 8.72
CA MET A 64 -6.31 6.24 10.12
C MET A 64 -6.08 4.78 10.52
N ILE A 65 -6.96 3.86 10.09
CA ILE A 65 -6.80 2.41 10.31
C ILE A 65 -5.52 1.92 9.64
N LEU A 66 -5.25 2.36 8.41
CA LEU A 66 -4.03 2.03 7.67
C LEU A 66 -2.79 2.49 8.45
N LYS A 67 -2.74 3.75 8.88
CA LYS A 67 -1.64 4.31 9.68
C LYS A 67 -1.40 3.52 10.97
N LYS A 68 -2.47 3.12 11.68
CA LYS A 68 -2.38 2.30 12.89
C LYS A 68 -1.76 0.94 12.61
N HIS A 69 -2.20 0.27 11.55
CA HIS A 69 -1.67 -1.04 11.15
C HIS A 69 -0.19 -0.97 10.79
N LEU A 70 0.22 0.08 10.07
CA LEU A 70 1.59 0.33 9.65
C LEU A 70 2.52 0.60 10.85
N THR A 71 2.08 1.43 11.80
CA THR A 71 2.81 1.73 13.04
C THR A 71 3.02 0.45 13.86
N LEU A 72 1.98 -0.37 14.01
CA LEU A 72 2.04 -1.63 14.74
C LEU A 72 3.07 -2.60 14.15
N THR A 73 3.14 -2.69 12.83
CA THR A 73 4.06 -3.58 12.11
C THR A 73 5.52 -3.17 12.34
N SER A 74 5.79 -1.86 12.40
CA SER A 74 7.12 -1.29 12.66
C SER A 74 7.61 -1.67 14.07
N THR A 75 6.73 -1.52 15.07
CA THR A 75 7.02 -1.88 16.46
C THR A 75 7.19 -3.39 16.64
N LEU A 76 6.37 -4.19 15.96
CA LEU A 76 6.44 -5.65 16.02
C LEU A 76 7.70 -6.20 15.33
N GLN A 77 8.13 -5.63 14.21
CA GLN A 77 9.43 -5.99 13.59
C GLN A 77 10.59 -5.68 14.53
N HIS A 78 10.53 -4.55 15.24
CA HIS A 78 11.55 -4.19 16.22
C HIS A 78 11.56 -5.13 17.44
N LEU A 79 10.39 -5.49 17.98
CA LEU A 79 10.27 -6.43 19.10
C LEU A 79 10.72 -7.86 18.74
N ARG A 80 10.53 -8.26 17.48
CA ARG A 80 10.87 -9.58 16.95
C ARG A 80 12.37 -9.75 16.66
N MET A 81 13.16 -8.67 16.66
CA MET A 81 14.62 -8.72 16.60
C MET A 81 15.29 -8.85 17.99
N HIS A 82 14.56 -8.62 19.08
CA HIS A 82 15.10 -8.64 20.44
C HIS A 82 14.82 -9.95 21.22
N THR A 83 14.14 -10.91 20.57
CA THR A 83 13.85 -12.24 21.11
C THR A 83 14.47 -13.32 20.21
N PHE A 84 15.80 -13.33 20.12
CA PHE A 84 16.63 -14.47 19.70
C PHE A 84 17.95 -14.42 20.47
#